data_AF-A0A843FQL5-F1
#
_entry.id   AF-A0A843FQL5-F1
#
_cell.length_a   1.000
_cell.length_b   1.000
_cell.length_c   1.000
_cell.angle_alpha   90.00
_cell.angle_beta   90.00
_cell.angle_gamma   90.00
#
_symmetry.space_group_name_H-M   'P 1'
#
loop_
_entity.id
_entity.type
_entity.pdbx_description
1 polymer ?
#
loop_
_entity_poly.entity_id
_entity_poly.type
_entity_poly.pdbx_seq_one_letter_code
_entity_poly.pdbx_strand_id
1 'polypeptide(L)'
;MVDESCVVDKSRIGNLISICEDVLNHKGDEDYAKEKLPTTSGFFFGSTQYDEWYWYDVKDCLTQMRKLYKSMSDDDFVVWGFSW
;
A
#
# COMPACT_ATOMS: atom_id res chain seq x y z
N MET A 1 17.31 -0.70 -15.48
CA MET A 1 16.93 0.63 -14.99
C MET A 1 15.55 0.46 -14.41
N VAL A 2 15.41 0.54 -13.10
CA VAL A 2 14.09 0.62 -12.48
C VAL A 2 13.62 2.03 -12.77
N ASP A 3 12.45 2.16 -13.37
CA ASP A 3 11.83 3.48 -13.56
C ASP A 3 11.72 4.12 -12.17
N GLU A 4 12.37 5.28 -11.98
CA GLU A 4 12.37 6.01 -10.69
C GLU A 4 10.98 6.56 -10.34
N SER A 5 10.00 6.29 -11.19
CA SER A 5 8.61 6.57 -10.95
C SER A 5 7.70 5.48 -11.50
N CYS A 6 6.48 5.39 -11.01
CA CYS A 6 5.46 4.58 -11.65
C CYS A 6 4.18 5.39 -11.88
N VAL A 7 3.57 5.18 -13.04
CA VAL A 7 2.26 5.74 -13.37
C VAL A 7 1.17 4.82 -12.84
N VAL A 8 0.25 5.38 -12.06
CA VAL A 8 -0.79 4.65 -11.34
C VAL A 8 -2.14 5.27 -11.69
N ASP A 9 -2.96 4.52 -12.39
CA ASP A 9 -4.35 4.88 -12.69
C ASP A 9 -5.29 4.50 -11.54
N LYS A 10 -6.54 4.97 -11.63
CA LYS A 10 -7.56 4.76 -10.60
C LYS A 10 -7.86 3.29 -10.30
N SER A 11 -7.77 2.39 -11.29
CA SER A 11 -8.01 0.96 -11.08
C SER A 11 -6.94 0.33 -10.18
N ARG A 12 -5.68 0.74 -10.33
CA ARG A 12 -4.58 0.28 -9.48
C ARG A 12 -4.73 0.76 -8.04
N ILE A 13 -5.21 1.99 -7.83
CA ILE A 13 -5.57 2.48 -6.50
C ILE A 13 -6.71 1.64 -5.90
N GLY A 14 -7.74 1.31 -6.70
CA GLY A 14 -8.82 0.42 -6.29
C GLY A 14 -8.34 -0.96 -5.87
N ASN A 15 -7.43 -1.56 -6.63
CA ASN A 15 -6.83 -2.86 -6.29
C ASN A 15 -6.04 -2.80 -4.96
N LEU A 16 -5.27 -1.74 -4.73
CA LEU A 16 -4.54 -1.56 -3.47
C LEU A 16 -5.50 -1.40 -2.29
N ILE A 17 -6.60 -0.67 -2.45
CA ILE A 17 -7.67 -0.56 -1.44
C ILE A 17 -8.21 -1.95 -1.10
N SER A 18 -8.56 -2.76 -2.11
CA SER A 18 -9.07 -4.11 -1.88
C SER A 18 -8.07 -5.02 -1.15
N ILE A 19 -6.77 -4.94 -1.50
CA ILE A 19 -5.71 -5.70 -0.81
C ILE A 19 -5.62 -5.28 0.66
N CYS A 20 -5.59 -3.97 0.95
CA CYS A 20 -5.51 -3.48 2.33
C CYS A 20 -6.74 -3.87 3.16
N GLU A 21 -7.95 -3.80 2.58
CA GLU A 21 -9.18 -4.25 3.25
C GLU A 21 -9.13 -5.74 3.59
N ASP A 22 -8.71 -6.55 2.62
CA ASP A 22 -8.61 -7.99 2.77
C ASP A 22 -7.56 -8.41 3.80
N VAL A 23 -6.38 -7.77 3.80
CA VAL A 23 -5.35 -7.97 4.84
C VAL A 23 -5.86 -7.57 6.22
N LEU A 24 -6.59 -6.46 6.35
CA LEU A 24 -7.17 -6.03 7.63
C LEU A 24 -8.31 -6.95 8.11
N ASN A 25 -9.06 -7.58 7.21
CA ASN A 25 -10.05 -8.60 7.56
C ASN A 25 -9.40 -9.88 8.12
N HIS A 26 -8.16 -10.16 7.71
CA HIS A 26 -7.33 -11.24 8.23
C HIS A 26 -6.33 -10.75 9.31
N LYS A 27 -6.63 -9.64 9.99
CA LYS A 27 -5.72 -9.08 11.00
C LYS A 27 -5.38 -10.10 12.09
N GLY A 28 -4.09 -10.31 12.31
CA GLY A 28 -3.54 -11.32 13.21
C GLY A 28 -3.04 -12.59 12.50
N ASP A 29 -3.33 -12.75 11.20
CA ASP A 29 -2.71 -13.74 10.34
C ASP A 29 -1.49 -13.13 9.64
N GLU A 30 -0.32 -13.32 10.25
CA GLU A 30 0.95 -12.78 9.73
C GLU A 30 1.37 -13.45 8.42
N ASP A 31 1.06 -14.73 8.23
CA ASP A 31 1.38 -15.46 6.99
C ASP A 31 0.55 -14.92 5.83
N TYR A 32 -0.73 -14.62 6.06
CA TYR A 32 -1.60 -13.96 5.08
C TYR A 32 -1.09 -12.57 4.72
N ALA A 33 -0.77 -11.75 5.73
CA ALA A 33 -0.21 -10.42 5.55
C ALA A 33 1.10 -10.46 4.76
N LYS A 34 1.98 -11.42 5.05
CA LYS A 34 3.25 -11.62 4.35
C LYS A 34 3.07 -12.06 2.89
N GLU A 35 2.05 -12.87 2.60
CA GLU A 35 1.74 -13.26 1.22
C GLU A 35 1.21 -12.08 0.39
N LYS A 36 0.31 -11.26 0.98
CA LYS A 36 -0.39 -10.21 0.24
C LYS A 36 0.31 -8.85 0.22
N LEU A 37 0.90 -8.44 1.35
CA LEU A 37 1.49 -7.12 1.54
C LEU A 37 2.78 -7.21 2.38
N PRO A 38 3.85 -7.81 1.84
CA PRO A 38 5.06 -8.10 2.59
C PRO A 38 5.80 -6.83 3.05
N THR A 39 6.40 -6.89 4.24
CA THR A 39 7.37 -5.89 4.66
C THR A 39 8.65 -6.05 3.85
N THR A 40 9.37 -4.95 3.63
CA THR A 40 10.66 -4.94 2.92
C THR A 40 11.70 -4.26 3.80
N SER A 41 12.85 -4.91 3.99
CA SER A 41 13.99 -4.32 4.68
C SER A 41 14.71 -3.31 3.79
N GLY A 42 15.16 -2.19 4.36
CA GLY A 42 16.05 -1.26 3.67
C GLY A 42 16.76 -0.33 4.65
N PHE A 43 17.81 0.36 4.20
CA PHE A 43 18.67 1.17 5.07
C PHE A 43 17.90 2.25 5.84
N PHE A 44 16.83 2.79 5.26
CA PHE A 44 15.96 3.81 5.85
C PHE A 44 14.59 3.28 6.31
N PHE A 45 14.33 1.99 6.15
CA PHE A 45 13.02 1.39 6.45
C PHE A 45 13.13 0.63 7.76
N GLY A 46 12.19 0.90 8.67
CA GLY A 46 12.22 0.50 10.08
C GLY A 46 12.05 -1.01 10.32
N SER A 47 11.22 -1.37 11.29
CA SER A 47 10.97 -2.78 11.63
C SER A 47 10.33 -3.53 10.44
N THR A 48 10.69 -4.80 10.29
CA THR A 48 10.04 -5.72 9.34
C THR A 48 9.03 -6.64 10.01
N GLN A 49 8.69 -6.38 11.29
CA GLN A 49 7.74 -7.17 12.06
C GLN A 49 6.30 -6.85 11.66
N TYR A 50 5.42 -7.85 11.75
CA TYR A 50 3.98 -7.72 11.51
C TYR A 50 3.23 -7.36 12.80
N ASP A 51 3.79 -6.38 13.52
CA ASP A 51 3.31 -5.92 14.82
C ASP A 51 2.21 -4.85 14.68
N GLU A 52 1.85 -4.20 15.80
CA GLU A 52 0.82 -3.15 15.82
C GLU A 52 1.08 -1.99 14.85
N TRP A 53 2.34 -1.69 14.55
CA TRP A 53 2.74 -0.63 13.63
C TRP A 53 2.49 -1.03 12.18
N TYR A 54 2.80 -2.28 11.81
CA TYR A 54 2.42 -2.80 10.49
C TYR A 54 0.90 -2.66 10.27
N TRP A 55 0.08 -3.12 11.22
CA TRP A 55 -1.37 -3.03 11.07
C TRP A 55 -1.90 -1.59 11.07
N TYR A 56 -1.23 -0.69 11.79
CA TYR A 56 -1.51 0.74 11.75
C TYR A 56 -1.21 1.32 10.36
N ASP A 57 -0.06 1.00 9.78
CA ASP A 57 0.37 1.48 8.46
C ASP A 57 -0.54 0.98 7.35
N VAL A 58 -0.98 -0.28 7.39
CA VAL A 58 -1.97 -0.80 6.43
C VAL A 58 -3.29 -0.02 6.50
N LYS A 59 -3.73 0.32 7.71
CA LYS A 59 -4.96 1.10 7.92
C LYS A 59 -4.81 2.56 7.48
N ASP A 60 -3.66 3.17 7.74
CA ASP A 60 -3.37 4.53 7.27
C ASP A 60 -3.30 4.57 5.74
N CYS A 61 -2.58 3.62 5.14
CA CYS A 61 -2.51 3.46 3.68
C CYS A 61 -3.91 3.31 3.07
N LEU A 62 -4.75 2.43 3.60
CA LEU A 62 -6.15 2.29 3.16
C LEU A 62 -6.92 3.62 3.23
N THR A 63 -6.75 4.37 4.31
CA THR A 63 -7.41 5.66 4.52
C THR A 63 -6.97 6.68 3.47
N GLN A 64 -5.67 6.78 3.21
CA GLN A 64 -5.10 7.72 2.25
C GLN A 64 -5.47 7.33 0.81
N MET A 65 -5.43 6.05 0.47
CA MET A 65 -5.82 5.56 -0.86
C MET A 65 -7.31 5.78 -1.13
N ARG A 66 -8.20 5.57 -0.16
CA ARG A 66 -9.63 5.88 -0.31
C ARG A 66 -9.89 7.37 -0.55
N LYS A 67 -9.15 8.26 0.12
CA LYS A 67 -9.23 9.72 -0.13
C LYS A 67 -8.79 10.04 -1.56
N LEU A 68 -7.65 9.50 -1.98
CA LEU A 68 -7.11 9.68 -3.33
C LEU A 68 -8.09 9.17 -4.39
N TYR A 69 -8.59 7.95 -4.24
CA TYR A 69 -9.55 7.32 -5.15
C TYR A 69 -10.82 8.17 -5.32
N LYS A 70 -11.33 8.76 -4.23
CA LYS A 70 -12.50 9.64 -4.27
C LYS A 70 -12.23 10.97 -5.00
N SER A 71 -11.00 11.46 -4.95
CA SER A 71 -10.61 12.70 -5.63
C SER A 71 -10.26 12.53 -7.12
N MET A 72 -10.00 11.30 -7.58
CA MET A 72 -9.62 11.01 -8.97
C MET A 72 -10.85 10.79 -9.87
N SER A 73 -10.80 11.35 -11.07
CA SER A 73 -11.62 10.94 -12.22
C SER A 73 -11.04 9.70 -12.89
N ASP A 74 -11.78 9.09 -13.83
CA ASP A 74 -11.36 7.83 -14.46
C ASP A 74 -10.23 8.03 -15.50
N ASP A 75 -10.09 9.25 -16.01
CA ASP A 75 -9.02 9.64 -16.95
C ASP A 75 -7.74 10.14 -16.23
N ASP A 76 -7.79 10.28 -14.90
CA ASP A 76 -6.66 10.74 -14.11
C ASP A 76 -5.64 9.62 -13.84
N PHE A 77 -4.38 10.02 -13.74
CA PHE A 77 -3.28 9.17 -13.29
C PHE A 77 -2.39 9.93 -12.29
N VAL A 78 -1.77 9.18 -11.39
CA VAL A 78 -0.79 9.68 -10.43
C VAL A 78 0.57 9.14 -10.80
N VAL A 79 1.60 9.98 -10.69
CA VAL A 79 2.99 9.56 -10.83
C VAL A 79 3.58 9.43 -9.43
N TRP A 80 3.89 8.21 -9.02
CA TRP A 80 4.61 7.95 -7.77
C TRP A 80 6.09 7.88 -8.05
N GLY A 81 6.84 8.90 -7.61
CA GLY A 81 8.30 8.89 -7.62
C GLY A 81 8.85 8.12 -6.42
N PHE A 82 9.90 7.34 -6.66
CA PHE A 82 10.67 6.68 -5.63
C PHE A 82 12.05 7.34 -5.57
N SER A 83 12.34 8.09 -4.50
CA SER A 83 13.70 8.54 -4.21
C SER A 83 14.17 7.84 -2.95
N TRP A 84 15.27 7.09 -3.05
CA TRP A 84 16.03 6.57 -1.93
C TRP A 84 17.42 7.21 -1.91
#